data_AF-X1M790-F1
#
_entry.id   AF-X1M790-F1
#
_cell.length_a   1.000
_cell.length_b   1.000
_cell.length_c   1.000
_cell.angle_alpha   90.00
_cell.angle_beta   90.00
_cell.angle_gamma   90.00
#
_symmetry.space_group_name_H-M   'P 1'
#
loop_
_entity.id
_entity.type
_entity.pdbx_description
1 polymer ?
#
loop_
_entity_poly.entity_id
_entity_poly.type
_entity_poly.pdbx_seq_one_letter_code
_entity_poly.pdbx_strand_id
1 'polypeptide(L)' 'IHYECRVVHKNDVIPDELTEDIRNSAYRQGDFHRIYFGKILAVYADADAKKRLA' A
#
# COMPACT_ATOMS: atom_id res chain seq x y z
N ILE A 1 0.66 -3.39 16.01
CA ILE A 1 0.52 -1.91 15.82
C ILE A 1 -0.38 -1.72 14.63
N HIS A 2 -1.44 -0.92 14.77
CA HIS A 2 -2.40 -0.60 13.72
C HIS A 2 -2.45 0.91 13.52
N TYR A 3 -2.51 1.34 12.27
CA TYR A 3 -2.66 2.74 11.89
C TYR A 3 -4.02 2.93 11.24
N GLU A 4 -4.84 3.81 11.82
CA GLU A 4 -6.04 4.28 11.15
C GLU A 4 -5.65 5.43 10.24
N CYS A 5 -6.02 5.36 8.97
CA CYS A 5 -5.64 6.33 7.96
C CYS A 5 -6.86 6.84 7.18
N ARG A 6 -6.91 8.15 6.93
CA ARG A 6 -7.78 8.73 5.90
C ARG A 6 -7.03 8.77 4.58
N VAL A 7 -7.62 8.23 3.51
CA VAL A 7 -7.08 8.41 2.15
C VAL A 7 -7.07 9.89 1.81
N VAL A 8 -5.89 10.41 1.49
CA VAL A 8 -5.72 11.80 1.03
C VAL A 8 -5.35 11.88 -0.45
N HIS A 9 -4.81 10.80 -1.00
CA HIS A 9 -4.49 10.69 -2.43
C HIS A 9 -4.46 9.24 -2.89
N LYS A 10 -4.62 9.01 -4.19
CA LYS A 10 -4.44 7.70 -4.83
C LYS A 10 -3.77 7.84 -6.20
N ASN A 11 -2.88 6.91 -6.52
CA ASN A 11 -2.30 6.75 -7.84
C ASN A 11 -2.73 5.40 -8.43
N ASP A 12 -3.19 5.43 -9.67
CA ASP A 12 -3.39 4.22 -10.46
C ASP A 12 -2.12 3.90 -11.23
N VAL A 13 -1.73 2.63 -11.21
CA VAL A 13 -0.72 2.14 -12.15
C VAL A 13 -1.39 1.97 -13.50
N ILE A 14 -1.04 2.83 -14.46
CA ILE A 14 -1.65 2.84 -15.79
C ILE A 14 -0.95 1.79 -16.67
N PRO A 15 -1.66 0.74 -17.14
CA PRO A 15 -1.04 -0.35 -17.89
C PRO A 15 -0.29 0.11 -19.14
N ASP A 16 -0.85 1.09 -19.85
CA ASP A 16 -0.33 1.59 -21.12
C ASP A 16 0.94 2.43 -20.95
N GLU A 17 1.26 2.84 -19.72
CA GLU A 17 2.49 3.58 -19.38
C GLU A 17 3.63 2.64 -18.92
N LEU A 18 3.38 1.34 -18.85
CA LEU A 18 4.37 0.34 -18.43
C LEU A 18 5.00 -0.38 -19.63
N THR A 19 6.28 -0.72 -19.49
CA THR A 19 6.95 -1.62 -20.44
C THR A 19 6.34 -3.01 -20.38
N GLU A 20 6.43 -3.75 -21.49
CA GLU A 20 5.94 -5.13 -21.56
C GLU A 20 6.62 -6.03 -20.52
N ASP A 21 7.91 -5.82 -20.26
CA ASP A 21 8.67 -6.57 -19.24
C ASP A 21 8.05 -6.43 -17.85
N ILE A 22 7.65 -5.21 -17.46
CA ILE A 22 7.02 -4.95 -16.16
C ILE A 22 5.62 -5.56 -16.13
N ARG A 23 4.84 -5.40 -17.21
CA ARG A 23 3.51 -6.01 -17.31
C ARG A 23 3.57 -7.53 -17.19
N ASN A 24 4.54 -8.18 -17.84
CA ASN A 24 4.66 -9.64 -17.87
C ASN A 24 5.23 -10.24 -16.58
N SER A 25 6.08 -9.50 -15.87
CA SER A 25 6.70 -9.98 -14.62
C SER A 25 5.85 -9.68 -13.39
N ALA A 26 5.26 -8.49 -13.29
CA ALA A 26 4.56 -8.02 -12.09
C ALA A 26 3.03 -8.05 -12.21
N TYR A 27 2.47 -7.95 -13.43
CA TYR A 27 1.03 -7.79 -13.67
C TYR A 27 0.51 -8.75 -14.74
N ARG A 28 1.05 -9.97 -14.79
CA ARG A 28 0.74 -10.96 -15.84
C ARG A 28 -0.75 -11.30 -15.93
N GLN A 29 -1.50 -11.07 -14.85
CA GLN A 29 -2.93 -11.35 -14.73
C GLN A 29 -3.80 -10.12 -14.97
N GLY A 30 -3.21 -8.95 -15.27
CA GLY A 30 -3.93 -7.70 -15.45
C GLY A 30 -4.42 -7.05 -14.15
N ASP A 31 -3.84 -7.45 -13.01
CA ASP A 31 -4.17 -7.02 -11.65
C ASP A 31 -3.34 -5.81 -11.19
N PHE A 32 -3.47 -4.71 -11.94
CA PHE A 32 -2.69 -3.50 -11.69
C PHE A 32 -3.02 -2.85 -10.33
N HIS A 33 -1.98 -2.39 -9.64
CA HIS A 33 -2.13 -1.78 -8.33
C HIS A 33 -2.79 -0.40 -8.41
N ARG A 34 -3.52 -0.06 -7.35
CA ARG A 34 -3.79 1.32 -6.94
C ARG A 34 -3.07 1.58 -5.63
N ILE A 35 -2.22 2.60 -5.61
CA ILE A 35 -1.48 3.00 -4.42
C ILE A 35 -2.27 4.09 -3.70
N TYR A 36 -2.55 3.88 -2.42
CA TYR A 36 -3.24 4.84 -1.57
C TYR A 36 -2.26 5.54 -0.63
N PHE A 37 -2.33 6.86 -0.57
CA PHE A 37 -1.61 7.66 0.39
C PHE A 37 -2.57 8.06 1.50
N GLY A 38 -2.25 7.65 2.72
CA GLY A 38 -3.08 7.85 3.90
C GLY A 38 -2.47 8.85 4.87
N LYS A 39 -3.28 9.80 5.36
CA LYS A 39 -2.94 10.57 6.56
C LYS A 39 -3.31 9.74 7.79
N ILE A 40 -2.33 9.48 8.65
CA ILE A 40 -2.55 8.80 9.93
C ILE A 40 -3.47 9.67 10.80
N LEU A 41 -4.56 9.08 11.27
CA LEU A 41 -5.52 9.69 12.19
C LEU A 41 -5.27 9.21 13.62
N ALA A 42 -5.00 7.92 13.79
CA ALA A 42 -4.77 7.30 15.08
C ALA A 42 -3.80 6.10 14.97
N VAL A 43 -3.20 5.74 16.10
CA VAL A 43 -2.29 4.59 16.23
C VAL A 43 -2.74 3.75 17.42
N TYR A 44 -2.89 2.45 17.20
CA TYR A 44 -3.33 1.49 18.21
C TYR A 44 -2.29 0.40 18.40
N ALA A 45 -2.00 0.06 19.65
CA ALA A 45 -1.08 -1.01 19.99
C ALA A 45 -1.44 -1.61 21.36
N ASP A 46 -1.13 -2.89 21.53
CA ASP A 46 -1.13 -3.54 22.84
C ASP A 46 -0.06 -2.87 23.73
N ALA A 47 -0.31 -2.82 25.04
CA ALA A 47 0.57 -2.15 26.00
C ALA A 47 2.01 -2.70 26.00
N ASP A 48 2.18 -3.98 25.65
CA ASP A 48 3.47 -4.66 25.58
C ASP A 48 4.05 -4.76 24.16
N ALA A 49 3.47 -4.06 23.18
CA ALA A 49 3.87 -4.14 21.78
C ALA A 49 5.37 -3.85 21.57
N LYS A 50 5.95 -2.94 22.37
CA LYS A 50 7.39 -2.65 22.32
C LYS A 50 8.25 -3.86 22.66
N LYS A 51 7.83 -4.71 23.60
CA LYS A 51 8.56 -5.93 23.98
C LYS A 51 8.40 -7.03 22.93
N ARG A 52 7.23 -7.12 22.30
CA ARG A 52 6.91 -8.17 21.30
C ARG A 52 7.53 -7.94 19.93
N LEU A 53 7.90 -6.69 19.61
CA LEU A 53 8.42 -6.28 18.31
C LEU A 53 9.93 -5.93 18.34
N ALA A 54 10.59 -6.08 19.50
CA ALA A 54 12.01 -5.83 19.67
C ALA A 54 12.85 -7.08 19.36
#